data_AF-A0A8I0LBC7-F1
#
_entry.id   AF-A0A8I0LBC7-F1
#
_cell.length_a   1.000
_cell.length_b   1.000
_cell.length_c   1.000
_cell.angle_alpha   90.00
_cell.angle_beta   90.00
_cell.angle_gamma   90.00
#
_symmetry.space_group_name_H-M   'P 1'
#
loop_
_entity.id
_entity.type
_entity.pdbx_description
1 polymer ?
#
loop_
_entity_poly.entity_id
_entity_poly.type
_entity_poly.pdbx_seq_one_letter_code
_entity_poly.pdbx_strand_id
1 'polypeptide(L)'
;MSNVGTPRTAQEIQQDWDTNPRWNGITRDYTAEQVAELQGNVVEEHTLAKRGAEILWDAVSAEGDDYINALGALTGNQAVQQVRAGLKAVYLSGWQVAGDANLSGHTYPDQSLYPANSVPNVVRRINNALLRADEISRVEGDTSVENWLVPIVADGEAGFGGALNVYELQKAMINAGAAGTHWEDQLASEKKCGHLGGKVLIPTQQHIRTLNSARLASDVADTPTVVIARTDAEAATLITSDVDERDVPFITGERTAEGYYHVKPGLEPCIARAKSYAPYADMIWMETGTPDLALAKKFAEGVRSEFPDQLLSYNCSPSFNWSAHLDADEIAKFQKELGAMGFKFQFITLAGFHSLNYGMFDLAHGYAREGMTAFVDLQNREFKAAEERGFTAVKHQREVGAGYFDTIATTVDPNSSTTALKGSTEEGQFH
;
A
#
# COMPACT_ATOMS: atom_id res chain seq x y z
N MET A 1 -6.41 -22.82 32.63
CA MET A 1 -6.18 -21.56 31.89
C MET A 1 -6.84 -21.69 30.52
N SER A 2 -7.18 -20.59 29.85
CA SER A 2 -7.75 -20.62 28.50
C SER A 2 -6.70 -21.11 27.49
N ASN A 3 -7.13 -21.74 26.38
CA ASN A 3 -6.27 -22.12 25.25
C ASN A 3 -6.41 -21.15 24.05
N VAL A 4 -7.21 -20.09 24.20
CA VAL A 4 -7.39 -19.09 23.13
C VAL A 4 -6.12 -18.27 22.98
N GLY A 5 -5.59 -18.21 21.75
CA GLY A 5 -4.36 -17.48 21.44
C GLY A 5 -3.09 -18.16 21.93
N THR A 6 -3.10 -19.45 22.28
CA THR A 6 -1.86 -20.16 22.63
C THR A 6 -0.87 -20.08 21.45
N PRO A 7 0.38 -19.62 21.67
CA PRO A 7 1.39 -19.53 20.61
C PRO A 7 1.71 -20.90 19.99
N ARG A 8 2.09 -20.89 18.71
CA ARG A 8 2.70 -22.05 18.06
C ARG A 8 4.05 -22.35 18.72
N THR A 9 4.40 -23.62 18.80
CA THR A 9 5.74 -24.05 19.20
C THR A 9 6.76 -23.71 18.11
N ALA A 10 8.04 -23.58 18.48
CA ALA A 10 9.12 -23.39 17.50
C ALA A 10 9.14 -24.49 16.42
N GLN A 11 8.80 -25.74 16.79
CA GLN A 11 8.72 -26.85 15.85
C GLN A 11 7.58 -26.67 14.83
N GLU A 12 6.41 -26.20 15.26
CA GLU A 12 5.28 -25.91 14.35
C GLU A 12 5.58 -24.74 13.42
N ILE A 13 6.26 -23.71 13.92
CA ILE A 13 6.71 -22.57 13.10
C ILE A 13 7.72 -23.04 12.05
N GLN A 14 8.75 -23.80 12.46
CA GLN A 14 9.75 -24.33 11.54
C GLN A 14 9.13 -25.26 10.50
N GLN A 15 8.20 -26.13 10.90
CA GLN A 15 7.49 -27.00 9.97
C GLN A 15 6.70 -26.21 8.92
N ASP A 16 6.02 -25.13 9.30
CA ASP A 16 5.34 -24.24 8.35
C ASP A 16 6.35 -23.61 7.38
N TRP A 17 7.47 -23.07 7.89
CA TRP A 17 8.53 -22.49 7.05
C TRP A 17 9.12 -23.50 6.04
N ASP A 18 9.30 -24.74 6.45
CA ASP A 18 9.91 -25.79 5.60
C ASP A 18 8.97 -26.35 4.53
N THR A 19 7.66 -26.27 4.75
CA THR A 19 6.68 -27.01 3.92
C THR A 19 5.65 -26.15 3.21
N ASN A 20 5.40 -24.93 3.68
CA ASN A 20 4.43 -24.04 3.08
C ASN A 20 5.07 -23.29 1.89
N PRO A 21 4.54 -23.43 0.65
CA PRO A 21 5.13 -22.83 -0.53
C PRO A 21 5.19 -21.29 -0.48
N ARG A 22 4.40 -20.65 0.39
CA ARG A 22 4.47 -19.20 0.66
C ARG A 22 5.89 -18.74 1.03
N TRP A 23 6.70 -19.62 1.61
CA TRP A 23 8.04 -19.30 2.11
C TRP A 23 9.17 -19.72 1.18
N ASN A 24 8.85 -20.25 -0.01
CA ASN A 24 9.86 -20.62 -1.00
C ASN A 24 10.75 -19.42 -1.36
N GLY A 25 12.07 -19.58 -1.22
CA GLY A 25 13.06 -18.54 -1.51
C GLY A 25 13.21 -17.46 -0.42
N ILE A 26 12.40 -17.50 0.65
CA ILE A 26 12.48 -16.53 1.75
C ILE A 26 13.52 -16.95 2.77
N THR A 27 14.51 -16.10 2.98
CA THR A 27 15.56 -16.21 3.99
C THR A 27 15.16 -15.46 5.26
N ARG A 28 15.51 -16.05 6.41
CA ARG A 28 15.41 -15.43 7.73
C ARG A 28 16.76 -15.56 8.41
N ASP A 29 17.31 -14.45 8.89
CA ASP A 29 18.57 -14.44 9.64
C ASP A 29 18.37 -14.74 11.14
N TYR A 30 17.20 -15.28 11.49
CA TYR A 30 16.76 -15.65 12.84
C TYR A 30 16.01 -17.00 12.78
N THR A 31 15.80 -17.61 13.95
CA THR A 31 15.23 -18.97 14.05
C THR A 31 13.78 -18.98 14.53
N ALA A 32 13.09 -20.10 14.33
CA ALA A 32 11.74 -20.31 14.83
C ALA A 32 11.65 -20.24 16.37
N GLU A 33 12.72 -20.64 17.07
CA GLU A 33 12.81 -20.51 18.54
C GLU A 33 12.81 -19.05 18.97
N GLN A 34 13.53 -18.18 18.26
CA GLN A 34 13.55 -16.75 18.57
C GLN A 34 12.19 -16.11 18.33
N VAL A 35 11.44 -16.54 17.30
CA VAL A 35 10.06 -16.09 17.09
C VAL A 35 9.17 -16.54 18.26
N ALA A 36 9.21 -17.82 18.62
CA ALA A 36 8.41 -18.36 19.72
C ALA A 36 8.72 -17.69 21.07
N GLU A 37 9.99 -17.36 21.33
CA GLU A 37 10.41 -16.62 22.54
C GLU A 37 9.79 -15.22 22.61
N LEU A 38 9.61 -14.55 21.47
CA LEU A 38 9.10 -13.18 21.38
C LEU A 38 7.57 -13.08 21.39
N GLN A 39 6.83 -14.20 21.28
CA GLN A 39 5.36 -14.22 21.23
C GLN A 39 4.69 -14.09 22.59
N GLY A 40 5.43 -14.23 23.69
CA GLY A 40 4.85 -14.30 25.03
C GLY A 40 3.97 -15.55 25.18
N ASN A 41 2.87 -15.45 25.94
CA ASN A 41 1.99 -16.59 26.23
C ASN A 41 0.62 -16.53 25.51
N VAL A 42 0.36 -15.44 24.76
CA VAL A 42 -0.88 -15.22 24.02
C VAL A 42 -0.55 -14.45 22.74
N VAL A 43 -0.91 -15.00 21.59
CA VAL A 43 -0.85 -14.34 20.28
C VAL A 43 -2.24 -13.88 19.90
N GLU A 44 -2.39 -12.59 19.57
CA GLU A 44 -3.64 -12.03 19.07
C GLU A 44 -3.86 -12.45 17.61
N GLU A 45 -5.08 -12.87 17.27
CA GLU A 45 -5.43 -13.17 15.88
C GLU A 45 -5.63 -11.87 15.08
N HIS A 46 -4.91 -11.74 13.97
CA HIS A 46 -4.98 -10.57 13.08
C HIS A 46 -5.75 -10.89 11.79
N THR A 47 -7.04 -11.19 11.92
CA THR A 47 -7.87 -11.73 10.83
C THR A 47 -7.78 -10.95 9.52
N LEU A 48 -7.85 -9.61 9.55
CA LEU A 48 -7.80 -8.78 8.35
C LEU A 48 -6.42 -8.77 7.68
N ALA A 49 -5.34 -8.76 8.49
CA ALA A 49 -3.98 -8.82 7.95
C ALA A 49 -3.72 -10.18 7.30
N LYS A 50 -4.07 -11.28 7.99
CA LYS A 50 -3.91 -12.64 7.48
C LYS A 50 -4.70 -12.86 6.19
N ARG A 51 -6.01 -12.58 6.21
CA ARG A 51 -6.87 -12.72 5.02
C ARG A 51 -6.41 -11.84 3.86
N GLY A 52 -6.05 -10.58 4.14
CA GLY A 52 -5.54 -9.67 3.12
C GLY A 52 -4.25 -10.16 2.51
N ALA A 53 -3.29 -10.61 3.33
CA ALA A 53 -1.99 -11.09 2.88
C ALA A 53 -2.11 -12.36 2.01
N GLU A 54 -2.98 -13.31 2.39
CA GLU A 54 -3.27 -14.51 1.61
C GLU A 54 -3.88 -14.15 0.23
N ILE A 55 -4.91 -13.28 0.20
CA ILE A 55 -5.53 -12.82 -1.06
C ILE A 55 -4.52 -12.08 -1.94
N LEU A 56 -3.68 -11.22 -1.34
CA LEU A 56 -2.65 -10.49 -2.08
C LEU A 56 -1.64 -11.46 -2.70
N TRP A 57 -1.16 -12.42 -1.91
CA TRP A 57 -0.20 -13.42 -2.36
C TRP A 57 -0.76 -14.26 -3.51
N ASP A 58 -1.99 -14.75 -3.38
CA ASP A 58 -2.67 -15.51 -4.44
C ASP A 58 -2.77 -14.70 -5.73
N ALA A 59 -3.07 -13.39 -5.63
CA ALA A 59 -3.18 -12.52 -6.80
C ALA A 59 -1.84 -12.24 -7.48
N VAL A 60 -0.76 -12.00 -6.72
CA VAL A 60 0.55 -11.65 -7.30
C VAL A 60 1.36 -12.88 -7.72
N SER A 61 1.12 -14.05 -7.12
CA SER A 61 1.81 -15.30 -7.45
C SER A 61 1.11 -16.12 -8.53
N ALA A 62 -0.06 -15.68 -9.01
CA ALA A 62 -0.78 -16.33 -10.09
C ALA A 62 0.09 -16.44 -11.36
N GLU A 63 0.05 -17.63 -11.99
CA GLU A 63 0.77 -17.91 -13.22
C GLU A 63 0.28 -17.01 -14.38
N GLY A 64 1.15 -16.81 -15.38
CA GLY A 64 0.86 -16.00 -16.56
C GLY A 64 1.33 -14.56 -16.45
N ASP A 65 0.78 -13.68 -17.29
CA ASP A 65 1.21 -12.28 -17.44
C ASP A 65 0.28 -11.28 -16.72
N ASP A 66 -0.75 -11.79 -16.04
CA ASP A 66 -1.71 -10.96 -15.30
C ASP A 66 -1.06 -10.26 -14.11
N TYR A 67 -1.64 -9.14 -13.70
CA TYR A 67 -1.18 -8.30 -12.60
C TYR A 67 -2.38 -7.76 -11.83
N ILE A 68 -2.13 -7.37 -10.59
CA ILE A 68 -3.10 -6.63 -9.77
C ILE A 68 -2.68 -5.17 -9.71
N ASN A 69 -3.62 -4.26 -9.96
CA ASN A 69 -3.38 -2.83 -9.89
C ASN A 69 -4.19 -2.13 -8.79
N ALA A 70 -3.65 -1.00 -8.33
CA ALA A 70 -4.23 -0.23 -7.23
C ALA A 70 -4.05 1.28 -7.42
N LEU A 71 -4.86 2.05 -6.70
CA LEU A 71 -4.77 3.51 -6.63
C LEU A 71 -4.52 3.93 -5.18
N GLY A 72 -3.70 4.96 -4.98
CA GLY A 72 -3.48 5.57 -3.67
C GLY A 72 -4.78 6.10 -3.06
N ALA A 73 -5.17 5.57 -1.90
CA ALA A 73 -6.30 6.04 -1.10
C ALA A 73 -5.80 6.67 0.21
N LEU A 74 -6.29 7.88 0.50
CA LEU A 74 -6.03 8.60 1.76
C LEU A 74 -7.26 8.69 2.67
N THR A 75 -8.42 8.22 2.19
CA THR A 75 -9.65 8.12 2.98
C THR A 75 -10.34 6.77 2.78
N GLY A 76 -11.19 6.39 3.74
CA GLY A 76 -12.01 5.18 3.63
C GLY A 76 -12.99 5.20 2.45
N ASN A 77 -13.63 6.35 2.15
CA ASN A 77 -14.58 6.44 1.04
C ASN A 77 -13.89 6.31 -0.32
N GLN A 78 -12.66 6.82 -0.48
CA GLN A 78 -11.87 6.56 -1.69
C GLN A 78 -11.67 5.07 -1.91
N ALA A 79 -11.27 4.33 -0.86
CA ALA A 79 -11.11 2.87 -0.96
C ALA A 79 -12.42 2.14 -1.27
N VAL A 80 -13.55 2.52 -0.64
CA VAL A 80 -14.87 1.97 -0.96
C VAL A 80 -15.21 2.18 -2.44
N GLN A 81 -15.00 3.38 -2.98
CA GLN A 81 -15.29 3.66 -4.38
C GLN A 81 -14.33 2.95 -5.34
N GLN A 82 -13.05 2.79 -4.97
CA GLN A 82 -12.07 1.99 -5.72
C GLN A 82 -12.55 0.53 -5.87
N VAL A 83 -13.01 -0.08 -4.77
CA VAL A 83 -13.52 -1.46 -4.78
C VAL A 83 -14.85 -1.57 -5.51
N ARG A 84 -15.78 -0.63 -5.30
CA ARG A 84 -17.06 -0.56 -6.05
C ARG A 84 -16.83 -0.49 -7.56
N ALA A 85 -15.80 0.24 -7.99
CA ALA A 85 -15.42 0.35 -9.40
C ALA A 85 -14.70 -0.90 -9.95
N GLY A 86 -14.42 -1.90 -9.11
CA GLY A 86 -13.88 -3.20 -9.51
C GLY A 86 -12.40 -3.42 -9.21
N LEU A 87 -11.69 -2.46 -8.59
CA LEU A 87 -10.29 -2.69 -8.18
C LEU A 87 -10.20 -3.76 -7.10
N LYS A 88 -9.14 -4.55 -7.16
CA LYS A 88 -8.95 -5.74 -6.30
C LYS A 88 -7.91 -5.53 -5.20
N ALA A 89 -7.31 -4.36 -5.11
CA ALA A 89 -6.39 -3.95 -4.07
C ALA A 89 -6.45 -2.44 -3.83
N VAL A 90 -6.02 -2.01 -2.65
CA VAL A 90 -5.85 -0.60 -2.29
C VAL A 90 -4.38 -0.33 -2.02
N TYR A 91 -3.85 0.77 -2.56
CA TYR A 91 -2.54 1.27 -2.19
C TYR A 91 -2.71 2.41 -1.18
N LEU A 92 -1.91 2.41 -0.11
CA LEU A 92 -1.90 3.48 0.89
C LEU A 92 -0.53 4.18 0.83
N SER A 93 -0.53 5.39 0.30
CA SER A 93 0.68 6.19 0.07
C SER A 93 1.09 6.98 1.32
N GLY A 94 2.36 6.87 1.74
CA GLY A 94 2.96 7.70 2.79
C GLY A 94 2.98 9.18 2.42
N TRP A 95 3.24 9.49 1.13
CA TRP A 95 3.13 10.84 0.58
C TRP A 95 1.74 11.44 0.80
N GLN A 96 0.66 10.69 0.54
CA GLN A 96 -0.70 11.22 0.72
C GLN A 96 -1.05 11.41 2.19
N VAL A 97 -0.54 10.53 3.06
CA VAL A 97 -0.64 10.69 4.50
C VAL A 97 0.07 11.97 4.95
N ALA A 98 1.30 12.21 4.51
CA ALA A 98 2.02 13.46 4.76
C ALA A 98 1.23 14.68 4.27
N GLY A 99 0.67 14.62 3.05
CA GLY A 99 -0.04 15.72 2.44
C GLY A 99 -1.36 16.10 3.13
N ASP A 100 -2.18 15.12 3.53
CA ASP A 100 -3.58 15.40 3.91
C ASP A 100 -4.24 14.39 4.87
N ALA A 101 -3.53 13.41 5.43
CA ALA A 101 -4.17 12.37 6.26
C ALA A 101 -3.33 11.89 7.46
N ASN A 102 -2.41 12.71 7.97
CA ASN A 102 -1.55 12.34 9.09
C ASN A 102 -2.02 12.89 10.45
N LEU A 103 -1.47 12.31 11.52
CA LEU A 103 -1.89 12.59 12.89
C LEU A 103 -1.33 13.89 13.49
N SER A 104 -0.45 14.61 12.78
CA SER A 104 -0.07 15.96 13.23
C SER A 104 -1.14 17.00 12.90
N GLY A 105 -2.03 16.70 11.94
CA GLY A 105 -3.00 17.66 11.40
C GLY A 105 -2.39 18.74 10.48
N HIS A 106 -1.09 18.67 10.19
CA HIS A 106 -0.43 19.55 9.24
C HIS A 106 -0.25 18.90 7.87
N THR A 107 -0.26 19.72 6.82
CA THR A 107 0.22 19.34 5.49
C THR A 107 1.74 19.33 5.49
N TYR A 108 2.33 18.19 5.11
CA TYR A 108 3.76 18.02 4.98
C TYR A 108 4.17 17.61 3.57
N PRO A 109 5.41 17.96 3.14
CA PRO A 109 6.06 17.25 2.06
C PRO A 109 6.42 15.81 2.50
N ASP A 110 6.64 14.94 1.52
CA ASP A 110 7.01 13.54 1.71
C ASP A 110 8.49 13.38 2.14
N GLN A 111 8.71 13.57 3.44
CA GLN A 111 10.03 13.54 4.09
C GLN A 111 10.00 12.92 5.50
N SER A 112 9.09 11.96 5.76
CA SER A 112 8.96 11.29 7.07
C SER A 112 8.75 12.24 8.27
N LEU A 113 8.12 13.40 8.06
CA LEU A 113 7.90 14.43 9.10
C LEU A 113 6.74 14.11 10.04
N TYR A 114 5.82 13.25 9.59
CA TYR A 114 4.59 12.98 10.33
C TYR A 114 4.80 11.91 11.42
N PRO A 115 3.92 11.83 12.44
CA PRO A 115 4.00 10.78 13.46
C PRO A 115 3.92 9.38 12.85
N ALA A 116 4.87 8.49 13.16
CA ALA A 116 5.03 7.18 12.53
C ALA A 116 3.77 6.29 12.56
N ASN A 117 2.86 6.50 13.51
CA ASN A 117 1.60 5.77 13.59
C ASN A 117 0.49 6.31 12.66
N SER A 118 0.77 7.30 11.79
CA SER A 118 -0.23 7.88 10.90
C SER A 118 -0.70 6.90 9.82
N VAL A 119 0.22 6.22 9.14
CA VAL A 119 -0.12 5.22 8.12
C VAL A 119 -0.92 4.05 8.71
N PRO A 120 -0.54 3.44 9.87
CA PRO A 120 -1.38 2.46 10.56
C PRO A 120 -2.81 2.93 10.85
N ASN A 121 -2.99 4.20 11.24
CA ASN A 121 -4.33 4.76 11.48
C ASN A 121 -5.17 4.82 10.20
N VAL A 122 -4.55 5.15 9.06
CA VAL A 122 -5.23 5.18 7.76
C VAL A 122 -5.53 3.76 7.26
N VAL A 123 -4.65 2.77 7.49
CA VAL A 123 -4.96 1.34 7.21
C VAL A 123 -6.23 0.93 7.96
N ARG A 124 -6.30 1.20 9.27
CA ARG A 124 -7.47 0.85 10.09
C ARG A 124 -8.72 1.58 9.61
N ARG A 125 -8.60 2.85 9.21
CA ARG A 125 -9.70 3.66 8.66
C ARG A 125 -10.24 3.07 7.36
N ILE A 126 -9.37 2.64 6.45
CA ILE A 126 -9.75 2.00 5.18
C ILE A 126 -10.47 0.67 5.47
N ASN A 127 -9.90 -0.20 6.29
CA ASN A 127 -10.53 -1.46 6.68
C ASN A 127 -11.91 -1.25 7.33
N ASN A 128 -12.07 -0.26 8.20
CA ASN A 128 -13.38 0.08 8.78
C ASN A 128 -14.41 0.52 7.72
N ALA A 129 -13.99 1.26 6.71
CA ALA A 129 -14.89 1.71 5.64
C ALA A 129 -15.31 0.53 4.75
N LEU A 130 -14.39 -0.37 4.41
CA LEU A 130 -14.68 -1.58 3.64
C LEU A 130 -15.58 -2.55 4.42
N LEU A 131 -15.36 -2.72 5.73
CA LEU A 131 -16.26 -3.47 6.61
C LEU A 131 -17.68 -2.91 6.60
N ARG A 132 -17.82 -1.57 6.69
CA ARG A 132 -19.14 -0.94 6.62
C ARG A 132 -19.81 -1.20 5.27
N ALA A 133 -19.07 -1.13 4.16
CA ALA A 133 -19.60 -1.40 2.83
C ALA A 133 -20.05 -2.88 2.68
N ASP A 134 -19.30 -3.81 3.25
CA ASP A 134 -19.65 -5.24 3.31
C ASP A 134 -20.94 -5.48 4.12
N GLU A 135 -21.02 -4.89 5.30
CA GLU A 135 -22.19 -4.96 6.19
C GLU A 135 -23.46 -4.40 5.53
N ILE A 136 -23.37 -3.24 4.86
CA ILE A 136 -24.48 -2.65 4.09
C ILE A 136 -24.90 -3.61 2.97
N SER A 137 -23.93 -4.08 2.17
CA SER A 137 -24.21 -4.98 1.05
C SER A 137 -24.90 -6.26 1.51
N ARG A 138 -24.49 -6.80 2.67
CA ARG A 138 -25.10 -7.97 3.27
C ARG A 138 -26.55 -7.76 3.69
N VAL A 139 -26.86 -6.62 4.34
CA VAL A 139 -28.23 -6.29 4.77
C VAL A 139 -29.16 -6.11 3.57
N GLU A 140 -28.64 -5.55 2.48
CA GLU A 140 -29.43 -5.27 1.28
C GLU A 140 -29.49 -6.43 0.27
N GLY A 141 -28.71 -7.49 0.50
CA GLY A 141 -28.55 -8.58 -0.45
C GLY A 141 -27.83 -8.16 -1.74
N ASP A 142 -27.03 -7.09 -1.72
CA ASP A 142 -26.20 -6.65 -2.83
C ASP A 142 -24.98 -7.58 -2.97
N THR A 143 -24.89 -8.28 -4.10
CA THR A 143 -23.77 -9.16 -4.44
C THR A 143 -22.94 -8.63 -5.61
N SER A 144 -23.03 -7.33 -5.92
CA SER A 144 -22.30 -6.69 -7.02
C SER A 144 -20.78 -6.67 -6.80
N VAL A 145 -20.34 -6.68 -5.54
CA VAL A 145 -18.94 -6.77 -5.14
C VAL A 145 -18.72 -8.09 -4.43
N GLU A 146 -17.87 -8.95 -5.01
CA GLU A 146 -17.54 -10.27 -4.46
C GLU A 146 -16.74 -10.19 -3.16
N ASN A 147 -15.81 -9.24 -3.07
CA ASN A 147 -14.93 -9.07 -1.91
C ASN A 147 -14.72 -7.59 -1.61
N TRP A 148 -15.37 -7.10 -0.56
CA TRP A 148 -15.15 -5.74 -0.06
C TRP A 148 -13.81 -5.58 0.63
N LEU A 149 -13.37 -6.61 1.35
CA LEU A 149 -12.13 -6.61 2.13
C LEU A 149 -10.96 -6.99 1.23
N VAL A 150 -10.67 -6.13 0.25
CA VAL A 150 -9.51 -6.25 -0.63
C VAL A 150 -8.20 -6.00 0.14
N PRO A 151 -7.07 -6.57 -0.30
CA PRO A 151 -5.78 -6.32 0.31
C PRO A 151 -5.36 -4.84 0.26
N ILE A 152 -4.77 -4.37 1.35
CA ILE A 152 -4.15 -3.04 1.44
C ILE A 152 -2.63 -3.23 1.43
N VAL A 153 -1.97 -2.67 0.42
CA VAL A 153 -0.49 -2.54 0.39
C VAL A 153 -0.14 -1.12 0.81
N ALA A 154 0.70 -0.99 1.84
CA ALA A 154 0.90 0.29 2.49
C ALA A 154 2.36 0.67 2.73
N ASP A 155 2.58 1.97 2.83
CA ASP A 155 3.89 2.59 2.86
C ASP A 155 4.55 2.55 4.25
N GLY A 156 5.65 1.81 4.38
CA GLY A 156 6.50 1.79 5.57
C GLY A 156 7.60 2.85 5.55
N GLU A 157 7.70 3.64 4.47
CA GLU A 157 8.78 4.58 4.18
C GLU A 157 10.17 3.95 4.42
N ALA A 158 11.07 4.68 5.07
CA ALA A 158 12.36 4.19 5.57
C ALA A 158 12.27 3.67 7.02
N GLY A 159 11.05 3.42 7.52
CA GLY A 159 10.79 2.86 8.84
C GLY A 159 10.98 3.80 10.03
N PHE A 160 11.04 5.12 9.79
CA PHE A 160 11.10 6.17 10.84
C PHE A 160 12.28 6.05 11.82
N GLY A 161 13.35 5.34 11.43
CA GLY A 161 14.54 5.20 12.27
C GLY A 161 15.32 3.92 12.00
N GLY A 162 15.59 3.17 13.07
CA GLY A 162 16.34 1.91 13.02
C GLY A 162 15.42 0.67 12.95
N ALA A 163 16.01 -0.51 13.10
CA ALA A 163 15.28 -1.78 13.03
C ALA A 163 14.11 -1.86 14.02
N LEU A 164 14.25 -1.34 15.24
CA LEU A 164 13.15 -1.37 16.22
C LEU A 164 11.97 -0.49 15.80
N ASN A 165 12.23 0.64 15.12
CA ASN A 165 11.17 1.48 14.58
C ASN A 165 10.43 0.76 13.43
N VAL A 166 11.17 0.07 12.56
CA VAL A 166 10.61 -0.80 11.51
C VAL A 166 9.74 -1.90 12.11
N TYR A 167 10.23 -2.60 13.14
CA TYR A 167 9.49 -3.65 13.83
C TYR A 167 8.13 -3.15 14.36
N GLU A 168 8.15 -2.05 15.11
CA GLU A 168 6.93 -1.48 15.69
C GLU A 168 5.98 -0.94 14.62
N LEU A 169 6.50 -0.33 13.55
CA LEU A 169 5.66 0.11 12.45
C LEU A 169 4.99 -1.08 11.75
N GLN A 170 5.75 -2.14 11.41
CA GLN A 170 5.17 -3.34 10.79
C GLN A 170 4.10 -3.97 11.68
N LYS A 171 4.37 -4.11 12.98
CA LYS A 171 3.38 -4.62 13.95
C LYS A 171 2.13 -3.75 13.98
N ALA A 172 2.26 -2.43 14.00
CA ALA A 172 1.12 -1.52 13.97
C ALA A 172 0.30 -1.64 12.66
N MET A 173 0.97 -1.87 11.53
CA MET A 173 0.34 -2.11 10.24
C MET A 173 -0.44 -3.42 10.20
N ILE A 174 0.12 -4.49 10.76
CA ILE A 174 -0.55 -5.79 10.91
C ILE A 174 -1.77 -5.65 11.82
N ASN A 175 -1.62 -5.00 12.98
CA ASN A 175 -2.74 -4.74 13.90
C ASN A 175 -3.89 -3.97 13.22
N ALA A 176 -3.55 -3.07 12.30
CA ALA A 176 -4.52 -2.31 11.53
C ALA A 176 -5.16 -3.10 10.38
N GLY A 177 -4.58 -4.24 9.99
CA GLY A 177 -5.06 -5.12 8.93
C GLY A 177 -4.43 -4.86 7.55
N ALA A 178 -3.17 -4.44 7.48
CA ALA A 178 -2.44 -4.35 6.21
C ALA A 178 -2.14 -5.76 5.65
N ALA A 179 -2.26 -5.92 4.34
CA ALA A 179 -1.95 -7.17 3.63
C ALA A 179 -0.47 -7.26 3.23
N GLY A 180 0.12 -6.11 2.88
CA GLY A 180 1.52 -5.99 2.57
C GLY A 180 2.07 -4.61 2.90
N THR A 181 3.39 -4.54 3.08
CA THR A 181 4.10 -3.31 3.39
C THR A 181 5.35 -3.18 2.54
N HIS A 182 5.68 -1.95 2.13
CA HIS A 182 6.93 -1.68 1.42
C HIS A 182 7.89 -0.85 2.26
N TRP A 183 9.18 -1.10 2.06
CA TRP A 183 10.28 -0.50 2.81
C TRP A 183 11.35 -0.02 1.85
N GLU A 184 11.88 1.17 2.03
CA GLU A 184 12.89 1.74 1.11
C GLU A 184 14.29 1.90 1.75
N ASP A 185 15.32 1.83 0.93
CA ASP A 185 16.73 1.87 1.32
C ASP A 185 17.29 3.30 1.49
N GLN A 186 16.45 4.23 1.96
CA GLN A 186 16.82 5.59 2.30
C GLN A 186 17.16 5.77 3.79
N LEU A 187 17.93 6.81 4.10
CA LEU A 187 18.13 7.29 5.46
C LEU A 187 16.85 7.97 5.97
N ALA A 188 16.22 7.42 7.01
CA ALA A 188 14.94 7.93 7.52
C ALA A 188 14.94 9.42 7.91
N SER A 189 16.02 9.93 8.50
CA SER A 189 16.12 11.36 8.86
C SER A 189 16.20 12.30 7.66
N GLU A 190 16.51 11.76 6.48
CA GLU A 190 16.62 12.49 5.22
C GLU A 190 15.77 11.86 4.11
N LYS A 191 14.73 11.12 4.49
CA LYS A 191 13.82 10.47 3.55
C LYS A 191 13.23 11.51 2.60
N LYS A 192 13.05 11.13 1.33
CA LYS A 192 12.35 11.93 0.32
C LYS A 192 11.36 11.08 -0.47
N CYS A 193 10.43 11.75 -1.14
CA CYS A 193 9.73 11.15 -2.28
C CYS A 193 10.74 10.64 -3.31
N GLY A 194 10.44 9.51 -3.94
CA GLY A 194 11.31 8.89 -4.94
C GLY A 194 11.70 9.79 -6.12
N HIS A 195 10.86 10.80 -6.40
CA HIS A 195 11.02 11.76 -7.50
C HIS A 195 11.54 13.13 -7.05
N LEU A 196 11.99 13.27 -5.80
CA LEU A 196 12.68 14.47 -5.30
C LEU A 196 14.20 14.26 -5.33
N GLY A 197 14.94 15.37 -5.42
CA GLY A 197 16.40 15.37 -5.24
C GLY A 197 16.81 15.21 -3.77
N GLY A 198 18.11 15.05 -3.53
CA GLY A 198 18.68 15.02 -2.16
C GLY A 198 18.41 13.71 -1.39
N LYS A 199 18.13 12.60 -2.09
CA LYS A 199 18.00 11.28 -1.49
C LYS A 199 19.35 10.78 -0.98
N VAL A 200 19.34 10.19 0.21
CA VAL A 200 20.52 9.58 0.84
C VAL A 200 20.23 8.10 1.09
N LEU A 201 20.98 7.23 0.44
CA LEU A 201 20.89 5.78 0.63
C LEU A 201 21.49 5.35 1.97
N ILE A 202 20.99 4.25 2.52
CA ILE A 202 21.66 3.47 3.57
C ILE A 202 22.46 2.31 2.94
N PRO A 203 23.45 1.74 3.67
CA PRO A 203 24.18 0.58 3.19
C PRO A 203 23.27 -0.61 2.92
N THR A 204 23.64 -1.45 1.96
CA THR A 204 22.86 -2.63 1.55
C THR A 204 22.50 -3.53 2.74
N GLN A 205 23.46 -3.82 3.63
CA GLN A 205 23.20 -4.62 4.85
C GLN A 205 22.21 -3.96 5.81
N GLN A 206 22.19 -2.62 5.87
CA GLN A 206 21.25 -1.91 6.73
C GLN A 206 19.82 -2.08 6.23
N HIS A 207 19.61 -2.09 4.91
CA HIS A 207 18.27 -2.34 4.36
C HIS A 207 17.85 -3.81 4.49
N ILE A 208 18.78 -4.77 4.34
CA ILE A 208 18.52 -6.19 4.68
C ILE A 208 18.07 -6.33 6.15
N ARG A 209 18.68 -5.57 7.08
CA ARG A 209 18.24 -5.52 8.48
C ARG A 209 16.81 -4.97 8.62
N THR A 210 16.43 -3.96 7.84
CA THR A 210 15.05 -3.46 7.78
C THR A 210 14.08 -4.55 7.32
N LEU A 211 14.39 -5.23 6.21
CA LEU A 211 13.53 -6.29 5.66
C LEU A 211 13.37 -7.47 6.63
N ASN A 212 14.47 -7.91 7.25
CA ASN A 212 14.43 -8.92 8.32
C ASN A 212 13.58 -8.46 9.51
N SER A 213 13.68 -7.19 9.92
CA SER A 213 12.89 -6.67 11.04
C SER A 213 11.39 -6.64 10.72
N ALA A 214 11.02 -6.31 9.49
CA ALA A 214 9.64 -6.38 9.04
C ALA A 214 9.14 -7.84 8.95
N ARG A 215 9.97 -8.77 8.47
CA ARG A 215 9.61 -10.19 8.47
C ARG A 215 9.45 -10.74 9.90
N LEU A 216 10.36 -10.39 10.82
CA LEU A 216 10.31 -10.83 12.21
C LEU A 216 9.01 -10.35 12.89
N ALA A 217 8.63 -9.08 12.70
CA ALA A 217 7.37 -8.57 13.23
C ALA A 217 6.15 -9.34 12.67
N SER A 218 6.22 -9.76 11.41
CA SER A 218 5.15 -10.55 10.76
C SER A 218 5.08 -11.98 11.30
N ASP A 219 6.24 -12.63 11.47
CA ASP A 219 6.34 -13.98 12.04
C ASP A 219 5.89 -14.00 13.51
N VAL A 220 6.30 -13.01 14.32
CA VAL A 220 5.85 -12.89 15.72
C VAL A 220 4.34 -12.66 15.80
N ALA A 221 3.78 -11.83 14.90
CA ALA A 221 2.34 -11.60 14.80
C ALA A 221 1.57 -12.77 14.13
N ASP A 222 2.25 -13.85 13.74
CA ASP A 222 1.64 -15.03 13.11
C ASP A 222 0.87 -14.71 11.82
N THR A 223 1.41 -13.80 10.98
CA THR A 223 0.78 -13.38 9.72
C THR A 223 1.70 -13.52 8.50
N PRO A 224 1.20 -13.99 7.34
CA PRO A 224 1.99 -14.14 6.12
C PRO A 224 2.17 -12.83 5.33
N THR A 225 2.26 -11.70 6.04
CA THR A 225 2.28 -10.34 5.47
C THR A 225 3.30 -10.22 4.34
N VAL A 226 2.88 -9.64 3.22
CA VAL A 226 3.72 -9.46 2.03
C VAL A 226 4.72 -8.32 2.27
N VAL A 227 6.02 -8.59 2.16
CA VAL A 227 7.11 -7.61 2.37
C VAL A 227 7.70 -7.22 1.02
N ILE A 228 7.65 -5.93 0.69
CA ILE A 228 8.16 -5.37 -0.57
C ILE A 228 9.44 -4.56 -0.28
N ALA A 229 10.54 -4.91 -0.95
CA ALA A 229 11.77 -4.13 -0.88
C ALA A 229 11.81 -3.08 -1.98
N ARG A 230 12.03 -1.82 -1.62
CA ARG A 230 12.20 -0.71 -2.54
C ARG A 230 13.64 -0.21 -2.54
N THR A 231 14.20 0.01 -3.72
CA THR A 231 15.48 0.73 -3.88
C THR A 231 15.30 2.09 -4.56
N ASP A 232 15.98 3.10 -4.03
CA ASP A 232 16.01 4.47 -4.52
C ASP A 232 17.30 4.84 -5.28
N ALA A 233 18.17 3.86 -5.52
CA ALA A 233 19.51 4.05 -6.07
C ALA A 233 19.55 4.53 -7.54
N GLU A 234 18.41 4.59 -8.24
CA GLU A 234 18.33 5.07 -9.62
C GLU A 234 18.69 6.55 -9.73
N ALA A 235 18.32 7.34 -8.72
CA ALA A 235 18.52 8.79 -8.69
C ALA A 235 19.26 9.29 -7.44
N ALA A 236 19.42 8.47 -6.40
CA ALA A 236 20.11 8.88 -5.19
C ALA A 236 21.63 9.02 -5.41
N THR A 237 22.17 10.21 -5.19
CA THR A 237 23.59 10.52 -5.39
C THR A 237 24.41 10.51 -4.09
N LEU A 238 23.79 10.16 -2.96
CA LEU A 238 24.41 10.14 -1.64
C LEU A 238 24.17 8.78 -0.96
N ILE A 239 25.14 8.34 -0.15
CA ILE A 239 25.02 7.20 0.76
C ILE A 239 25.63 7.55 2.11
N THR A 240 25.10 7.00 3.21
CA THR A 240 25.60 7.34 4.55
C THR A 240 26.99 6.82 4.85
N SER A 241 27.38 5.67 4.29
CA SER A 241 28.65 5.01 4.60
C SER A 241 29.10 4.08 3.47
N ASP A 242 30.41 3.89 3.38
CA ASP A 242 31.14 2.97 2.50
C ASP A 242 31.46 1.61 3.15
N VAL A 243 30.83 1.30 4.29
CA VAL A 243 31.15 0.11 5.10
C VAL A 243 30.79 -1.23 4.43
N ASP A 244 29.85 -1.23 3.49
CA ASP A 244 29.38 -2.44 2.82
C ASP A 244 30.09 -2.60 1.47
N GLU A 245 30.85 -3.70 1.32
CA GLU A 245 31.63 -3.98 0.12
C GLU A 245 30.77 -4.03 -1.16
N ARG A 246 29.48 -4.34 -1.06
CA ARG A 246 28.54 -4.34 -2.21
C ARG A 246 28.24 -2.93 -2.73
N ASP A 247 28.37 -1.91 -1.88
CA ASP A 247 28.11 -0.52 -2.24
C ASP A 247 29.37 0.18 -2.77
N VAL A 248 30.56 -0.27 -2.35
CA VAL A 248 31.87 0.30 -2.73
C VAL A 248 32.06 0.52 -4.25
N PRO A 249 31.64 -0.38 -5.16
CA PRO A 249 31.79 -0.17 -6.60
C PRO A 249 31.14 1.11 -7.13
N PHE A 250 30.13 1.63 -6.43
CA PHE A 250 29.37 2.81 -6.83
C PHE A 250 29.85 4.10 -6.14
N ILE A 251 30.73 4.00 -5.14
CA ILE A 251 31.21 5.14 -4.36
C ILE A 251 32.30 5.88 -5.16
N THR A 252 32.20 7.21 -5.19
CA THR A 252 33.14 8.07 -5.93
C THR A 252 34.39 8.42 -5.13
N GLY A 253 34.32 8.34 -3.80
CA GLY A 253 35.37 8.73 -2.86
C GLY A 253 35.22 10.15 -2.29
N GLU A 254 34.33 10.97 -2.86
CA GLU A 254 34.04 12.32 -2.34
C GLU A 254 33.00 12.29 -1.20
N ARG A 255 33.12 13.24 -0.27
CA ARG A 255 32.19 13.40 0.85
C ARG A 255 31.61 14.81 0.92
N THR A 256 30.38 14.90 1.38
CA THR A 256 29.65 16.14 1.70
C THR A 256 30.08 16.72 3.05
N ALA A 257 29.62 17.93 3.38
CA ALA A 257 29.92 18.58 4.65
C ALA A 257 29.27 17.87 5.86
N GLU A 258 28.09 17.27 5.63
CA GLU A 258 27.35 16.41 6.57
C GLU A 258 28.04 15.06 6.77
N GLY A 259 28.97 14.70 5.86
CA GLY A 259 29.77 13.50 5.92
C GLY A 259 29.23 12.32 5.10
N TYR A 260 28.17 12.50 4.30
CA TYR A 260 27.70 11.48 3.36
C TYR A 260 28.68 11.30 2.19
N TYR A 261 28.76 10.10 1.65
CA TYR A 261 29.56 9.78 0.47
C TYR A 261 28.76 10.02 -0.81
N HIS A 262 29.43 10.51 -1.85
CA HIS A 262 28.85 10.58 -3.18
C HIS A 262 28.89 9.21 -3.87
N VAL A 263 27.76 8.82 -4.47
CA VAL A 263 27.60 7.58 -5.25
C VAL A 263 27.18 7.86 -6.69
N LYS A 264 27.51 6.92 -7.58
CA LYS A 264 27.00 6.88 -8.95
C LYS A 264 25.58 6.28 -8.95
N PRO A 265 24.55 7.07 -9.26
CA PRO A 265 23.19 6.56 -9.35
C PRO A 265 22.95 5.80 -10.66
N GLY A 266 21.87 5.02 -10.73
CA GLY A 266 21.37 4.45 -11.98
C GLY A 266 20.91 3.00 -11.87
N LEU A 267 20.74 2.35 -13.02
CA LEU A 267 20.22 0.98 -13.09
C LEU A 267 21.14 -0.07 -12.44
N GLU A 268 22.46 0.05 -12.61
CA GLU A 268 23.43 -0.91 -12.10
C GLU A 268 23.38 -1.10 -10.57
N PRO A 269 23.44 -0.03 -9.73
CA PRO A 269 23.29 -0.18 -8.29
C PRO A 269 21.89 -0.69 -7.89
N CYS A 270 20.83 -0.35 -8.64
CA CYS A 270 19.49 -0.89 -8.39
C CYS A 270 19.42 -2.41 -8.59
N ILE A 271 20.00 -2.94 -9.68
CA ILE A 271 20.02 -4.40 -9.90
C ILE A 271 20.86 -5.10 -8.81
N ALA A 272 22.03 -4.54 -8.45
CA ALA A 272 22.87 -5.12 -7.40
C ALA A 272 22.17 -5.16 -6.02
N ARG A 273 21.48 -4.07 -5.67
CA ARG A 273 20.69 -3.97 -4.44
C ARG A 273 19.48 -4.90 -4.46
N ALA A 274 18.72 -4.91 -5.56
CA ALA A 274 17.59 -5.83 -5.75
C ALA A 274 18.00 -7.29 -5.55
N LYS A 275 19.11 -7.73 -6.17
CA LYS A 275 19.64 -9.09 -5.95
C LYS A 275 20.00 -9.37 -4.50
N SER A 276 20.53 -8.37 -3.79
CA SER A 276 20.82 -8.50 -2.36
C SER A 276 19.56 -8.56 -1.48
N TYR A 277 18.45 -7.96 -1.94
CA TYR A 277 17.20 -7.90 -1.20
C TYR A 277 16.25 -9.05 -1.52
N ALA A 278 16.40 -9.69 -2.68
CA ALA A 278 15.53 -10.77 -3.17
C ALA A 278 15.29 -11.89 -2.14
N PRO A 279 16.30 -12.41 -1.41
CA PRO A 279 16.04 -13.45 -0.41
C PRO A 279 15.17 -12.98 0.77
N TYR A 280 15.04 -11.67 0.98
CA TYR A 280 14.34 -11.08 2.13
C TYR A 280 13.01 -10.40 1.73
N ALA A 281 12.63 -10.45 0.45
CA ALA A 281 11.50 -9.70 -0.10
C ALA A 281 10.58 -10.58 -0.96
N ASP A 282 9.28 -10.47 -0.75
CA ASP A 282 8.28 -11.14 -1.58
C ASP A 282 8.16 -10.48 -2.96
N MET A 283 8.33 -9.15 -3.01
CA MET A 283 8.40 -8.37 -4.25
C MET A 283 9.50 -7.31 -4.18
N ILE A 284 10.04 -6.92 -5.32
CA ILE A 284 11.03 -5.83 -5.42
C ILE A 284 10.52 -4.69 -6.28
N TRP A 285 10.73 -3.47 -5.82
CA TRP A 285 10.44 -2.22 -6.51
C TRP A 285 11.73 -1.41 -6.68
N MET A 286 12.06 -1.05 -7.91
CA MET A 286 13.04 0.00 -8.20
C MET A 286 12.29 1.27 -8.54
N GLU A 287 12.59 2.37 -7.85
CA GLU A 287 12.05 3.66 -8.27
C GLU A 287 12.77 4.23 -9.50
N THR A 288 12.06 4.96 -10.35
CA THR A 288 12.58 5.42 -11.65
C THR A 288 12.25 6.88 -11.93
N GLY A 289 13.09 7.56 -12.73
CA GLY A 289 12.87 8.95 -13.12
C GLY A 289 11.83 9.19 -14.23
N THR A 290 11.48 8.17 -15.02
CA THR A 290 10.54 8.28 -16.15
C THR A 290 9.77 6.97 -16.38
N PRO A 291 8.55 7.00 -16.96
CA PRO A 291 7.80 5.79 -17.28
C PRO A 291 8.37 5.13 -18.56
N ASP A 292 9.41 4.31 -18.41
CA ASP A 292 10.16 3.69 -19.50
C ASP A 292 10.11 2.14 -19.42
N LEU A 293 9.41 1.52 -20.38
CA LEU A 293 9.28 0.06 -20.48
C LEU A 293 10.62 -0.64 -20.80
N ALA A 294 11.52 0.00 -21.53
CA ALA A 294 12.83 -0.58 -21.84
C ALA A 294 13.73 -0.59 -20.59
N LEU A 295 13.67 0.46 -19.76
CA LEU A 295 14.34 0.49 -18.46
C LEU A 295 13.75 -0.58 -17.53
N ALA A 296 12.42 -0.66 -17.44
CA ALA A 296 11.72 -1.65 -16.62
C ALA A 296 12.10 -3.08 -17.02
N LYS A 297 12.17 -3.37 -18.33
CA LYS A 297 12.58 -4.66 -18.86
C LYS A 297 14.02 -5.01 -18.46
N LYS A 298 14.97 -4.09 -18.60
CA LYS A 298 16.37 -4.33 -18.21
C LYS A 298 16.51 -4.59 -16.71
N PHE A 299 15.76 -3.89 -15.88
CA PHE A 299 15.73 -4.15 -14.44
C PHE A 299 15.18 -5.55 -14.15
N ALA A 300 14.04 -5.91 -14.74
CA ALA A 300 13.41 -7.21 -14.55
C ALA A 300 14.32 -8.36 -15.00
N GLU A 301 14.90 -8.28 -16.20
CA GLU A 301 15.86 -9.27 -16.71
C GLU A 301 17.12 -9.34 -15.83
N GLY A 302 17.60 -8.19 -15.35
CA GLY A 302 18.76 -8.09 -14.47
C GLY A 302 18.56 -8.79 -13.14
N VAL A 303 17.40 -8.65 -12.49
CA VAL A 303 17.07 -9.34 -11.24
C VAL A 303 16.82 -10.82 -11.49
N ARG A 304 15.99 -11.13 -12.49
CA ARG A 304 15.53 -12.50 -12.77
C ARG A 304 16.60 -13.40 -13.41
N SER A 305 17.74 -12.85 -13.80
CA SER A 305 18.91 -13.66 -14.20
C SER A 305 19.45 -14.52 -13.05
N GLU A 306 19.26 -14.08 -11.79
CA GLU A 306 19.68 -14.80 -10.58
C GLU A 306 18.49 -15.30 -9.76
N PHE A 307 17.36 -14.59 -9.80
CA PHE A 307 16.13 -14.96 -9.10
C PHE A 307 14.95 -15.07 -10.09
N PRO A 308 14.85 -16.17 -10.88
CA PRO A 308 13.91 -16.28 -11.99
C PRO A 308 12.44 -16.07 -11.64
N ASP A 309 12.07 -16.42 -10.40
CA ASP A 309 10.70 -16.34 -9.89
C ASP A 309 10.43 -15.08 -9.06
N GLN A 310 11.41 -14.17 -8.93
CA GLN A 310 11.24 -12.94 -8.17
C GLN A 310 10.16 -12.06 -8.78
N LEU A 311 9.12 -11.82 -7.99
CA LEU A 311 8.04 -10.91 -8.34
C LEU A 311 8.48 -9.46 -8.17
N LEU A 312 7.95 -8.57 -9.01
CA LEU A 312 8.30 -7.15 -9.02
C LEU A 312 7.06 -6.27 -8.81
N SER A 313 7.30 -5.04 -8.36
CA SER A 313 6.29 -4.00 -8.22
C SER A 313 6.69 -2.74 -8.97
N TYR A 314 5.70 -2.00 -9.50
CA TYR A 314 5.97 -0.79 -10.30
C TYR A 314 5.07 0.39 -9.89
N ASN A 315 5.69 1.53 -9.61
CA ASN A 315 5.01 2.79 -9.37
C ASN A 315 4.69 3.49 -10.69
N CYS A 316 3.41 3.50 -11.08
CA CYS A 316 2.88 4.32 -12.16
C CYS A 316 2.70 5.77 -11.66
N SER A 317 3.82 6.44 -11.39
CA SER A 317 3.86 7.70 -10.63
C SER A 317 3.13 8.87 -11.33
N PRO A 318 2.29 9.63 -10.61
CA PRO A 318 1.80 10.94 -11.08
C PRO A 318 2.87 12.03 -11.12
N SER A 319 4.06 11.78 -10.56
CA SER A 319 5.20 12.69 -10.69
C SER A 319 5.76 12.69 -12.12
N PHE A 320 5.38 11.71 -12.94
CA PHE A 320 5.66 11.71 -14.37
C PHE A 320 4.67 12.60 -15.13
N ASN A 321 5.18 13.38 -16.08
CA ASN A 321 4.34 13.96 -17.13
C ASN A 321 4.11 12.93 -18.24
N TRP A 322 3.13 12.05 -18.06
CA TRP A 322 2.88 10.89 -18.92
C TRP A 322 2.85 11.22 -20.41
N SER A 323 2.02 12.19 -20.82
CA SER A 323 1.88 12.55 -22.25
C SER A 323 3.07 13.33 -22.83
N ALA A 324 4.01 13.78 -22.00
CA ALA A 324 5.28 14.33 -22.48
C ALA A 324 6.33 13.25 -22.77
N HIS A 325 6.16 12.05 -22.21
CA HIS A 325 7.10 10.93 -22.36
C HIS A 325 6.60 9.83 -23.30
N LEU A 326 5.29 9.56 -23.28
CA LEU A 326 4.68 8.43 -23.97
C LEU A 326 3.50 8.89 -24.82
N ASP A 327 3.29 8.20 -25.95
CA ASP A 327 2.08 8.37 -26.75
C ASP A 327 0.87 7.61 -26.15
N ALA A 328 -0.31 7.79 -26.75
CA ALA A 328 -1.54 7.20 -26.25
C ALA A 328 -1.56 5.67 -26.32
N ASP A 329 -0.94 5.07 -27.35
CA ASP A 329 -0.91 3.62 -27.53
C ASP A 329 0.08 2.99 -26.53
N GLU A 330 1.20 3.66 -26.27
CA GLU A 330 2.16 3.30 -25.22
C GLU A 330 1.53 3.35 -23.83
N ILE A 331 0.82 4.43 -23.49
CA ILE A 331 0.10 4.56 -22.21
C ILE A 331 -0.93 3.44 -22.06
N ALA A 332 -1.71 3.15 -23.11
CA ALA A 332 -2.78 2.15 -23.07
C ALA A 332 -2.26 0.72 -22.79
N LYS A 333 -1.07 0.37 -23.30
CA LYS A 333 -0.46 -0.95 -23.08
C LYS A 333 0.50 -1.02 -21.89
N PHE A 334 0.86 0.11 -21.28
CA PHE A 334 1.96 0.23 -20.33
C PHE A 334 1.90 -0.82 -19.20
N GLN A 335 0.78 -0.90 -18.48
CA GLN A 335 0.63 -1.84 -17.37
C GLN A 335 0.63 -3.31 -17.81
N LYS A 336 0.07 -3.59 -18.99
CA LYS A 336 0.04 -4.95 -19.56
C LYS A 336 1.44 -5.43 -19.91
N GLU A 337 2.25 -4.58 -20.55
CA GLU A 337 3.64 -4.88 -20.86
C GLU A 337 4.48 -5.08 -19.58
N LEU A 338 4.25 -4.27 -18.55
CA LEU A 338 4.86 -4.47 -17.23
C LEU A 338 4.47 -5.82 -16.60
N GLY A 339 3.20 -6.23 -16.71
CA GLY A 339 2.73 -7.52 -16.20
C GLY A 339 3.50 -8.70 -16.81
N ALA A 340 3.71 -8.68 -18.13
CA ALA A 340 4.49 -9.69 -18.85
C ALA A 340 5.99 -9.72 -18.48
N MET A 341 6.51 -8.63 -17.91
CA MET A 341 7.90 -8.57 -17.40
C MET A 341 8.03 -9.11 -15.96
N GLY A 342 6.92 -9.38 -15.28
CA GLY A 342 6.89 -9.84 -13.88
C GLY A 342 6.56 -8.75 -12.86
N PHE A 343 6.13 -7.56 -13.30
CA PHE A 343 5.61 -6.52 -12.38
C PHE A 343 4.15 -6.84 -12.02
N LYS A 344 3.99 -7.64 -10.96
CA LYS A 344 2.72 -8.23 -10.54
C LYS A 344 1.86 -7.31 -9.69
N PHE A 345 2.47 -6.37 -8.98
CA PHE A 345 1.75 -5.32 -8.25
C PHE A 345 2.08 -3.95 -8.84
N GLN A 346 1.07 -3.27 -9.39
CA GLN A 346 1.26 -1.97 -10.06
C GLN A 346 0.34 -0.91 -9.46
N PHE A 347 0.84 0.28 -9.17
CA PHE A 347 0.05 1.25 -8.41
C PHE A 347 0.31 2.68 -8.83
N ILE A 348 -0.73 3.52 -8.78
CA ILE A 348 -0.62 4.97 -8.93
C ILE A 348 -0.62 5.59 -7.53
N THR A 349 0.57 6.00 -7.07
CA THR A 349 0.81 6.52 -5.71
C THR A 349 -0.11 7.67 -5.32
N LEU A 350 -0.23 8.71 -6.16
CA LEU A 350 -0.90 9.96 -5.80
C LEU A 350 -2.32 10.12 -6.38
N ALA A 351 -2.95 9.02 -6.81
CA ALA A 351 -4.28 9.05 -7.44
C ALA A 351 -5.34 9.76 -6.58
N GLY A 352 -5.46 9.36 -5.31
CA GLY A 352 -6.36 9.99 -4.33
C GLY A 352 -6.15 11.50 -4.14
N PHE A 353 -4.90 11.97 -4.06
CA PHE A 353 -4.58 13.38 -3.93
C PHE A 353 -5.01 14.18 -5.16
N HIS A 354 -4.63 13.74 -6.37
CA HIS A 354 -4.99 14.45 -7.61
C HIS A 354 -6.50 14.48 -7.83
N SER A 355 -7.17 13.34 -7.65
CA SER A 355 -8.64 13.24 -7.82
C SER A 355 -9.41 14.10 -6.82
N LEU A 356 -9.00 14.11 -5.54
CA LEU A 356 -9.63 14.94 -4.50
C LEU A 356 -9.44 16.43 -4.78
N ASN A 357 -8.20 16.86 -5.00
CA ASN A 357 -7.89 18.28 -5.21
C ASN A 357 -8.52 18.82 -6.48
N TYR A 358 -8.41 18.09 -7.60
CA TYR A 358 -9.01 18.50 -8.86
C TYR A 358 -10.53 18.55 -8.78
N GLY A 359 -11.16 17.49 -8.23
CA GLY A 359 -12.62 17.44 -8.11
C GLY A 359 -13.18 18.58 -7.27
N MET A 360 -12.54 18.91 -6.14
CA MET A 360 -12.96 20.04 -5.30
C MET A 360 -12.66 21.39 -5.96
N PHE A 361 -11.51 21.55 -6.63
CA PHE A 361 -11.17 22.78 -7.33
C PHE A 361 -12.16 23.10 -8.44
N ASP A 362 -12.49 22.12 -9.30
CA ASP A 362 -13.46 22.26 -10.39
C ASP A 362 -14.84 22.68 -9.85
N LEU A 363 -15.33 21.97 -8.82
CA LEU A 363 -16.59 22.29 -8.16
C LEU A 363 -16.58 23.69 -7.56
N ALA A 364 -15.55 24.05 -6.78
CA ALA A 364 -15.47 25.35 -6.13
C ALA A 364 -15.31 26.50 -7.15
N HIS A 365 -14.57 26.26 -8.23
CA HIS A 365 -14.39 27.22 -9.31
C HIS A 365 -15.72 27.51 -10.02
N GLY A 366 -16.49 26.48 -10.36
CA GLY A 366 -17.84 26.62 -10.91
C GLY A 366 -18.79 27.27 -9.91
N TYR A 367 -18.83 26.79 -8.68
CA TYR A 367 -19.75 27.29 -7.64
C TYR A 367 -19.54 28.78 -7.32
N ALA A 368 -18.29 29.25 -7.30
CA ALA A 368 -17.97 30.66 -7.09
C ALA A 368 -18.49 31.59 -8.20
N ARG A 369 -18.83 31.06 -9.38
CA ARG A 369 -19.27 31.83 -10.55
C ARG A 369 -20.74 31.60 -10.90
N GLU A 370 -21.22 30.39 -10.71
CA GLU A 370 -22.52 29.92 -11.20
C GLU A 370 -23.42 29.41 -10.07
N GLY A 371 -22.93 29.36 -8.83
CA GLY A 371 -23.67 28.89 -7.67
C GLY A 371 -24.19 27.47 -7.87
N MET A 372 -25.50 27.28 -7.64
CA MET A 372 -26.12 25.96 -7.66
C MET A 372 -25.99 25.19 -8.98
N THR A 373 -25.85 25.87 -10.12
CA THR A 373 -25.68 25.20 -11.42
C THR A 373 -24.47 24.25 -11.41
N ALA A 374 -23.32 24.71 -10.88
CA ALA A 374 -22.13 23.88 -10.79
C ALA A 374 -22.29 22.64 -9.89
N PHE A 375 -23.05 22.77 -8.79
CA PHE A 375 -23.34 21.64 -7.91
C PHE A 375 -24.33 20.66 -8.55
N VAL A 376 -25.36 21.16 -9.23
CA VAL A 376 -26.34 20.33 -9.96
C VAL A 376 -25.66 19.57 -11.10
N ASP A 377 -24.66 20.16 -11.77
CA ASP A 377 -23.87 19.46 -12.79
C ASP A 377 -23.03 18.31 -12.20
N LEU A 378 -22.50 18.45 -10.99
CA LEU A 378 -21.89 17.32 -10.27
C LEU A 378 -22.93 16.24 -9.97
N GLN A 379 -24.07 16.61 -9.39
CA GLN A 379 -25.13 15.67 -9.05
C GLN A 379 -25.68 14.91 -10.27
N ASN A 380 -25.84 15.58 -11.41
CA ASN A 380 -26.27 14.94 -12.66
C ASN A 380 -25.24 13.93 -13.18
N ARG A 381 -23.93 14.20 -13.02
CA ARG A 381 -22.88 13.23 -13.33
C ARG A 381 -22.92 12.02 -12.39
N GLU A 382 -23.26 12.23 -11.12
CA GLU A 382 -23.46 11.14 -10.14
C GLU A 382 -24.64 10.25 -10.53
N PHE A 383 -25.80 10.82 -10.87
CA PHE A 383 -26.95 10.05 -11.36
C PHE A 383 -26.60 9.24 -12.60
N LYS A 384 -25.93 9.85 -13.58
CA LYS A 384 -25.48 9.15 -14.78
C LYS A 384 -24.51 8.01 -14.45
N ALA A 385 -23.56 8.24 -13.55
CA ALA A 385 -22.63 7.19 -13.12
C ALA A 385 -23.33 6.05 -12.37
N ALA A 386 -24.39 6.36 -11.61
CA ALA A 386 -25.19 5.37 -10.90
C ALA A 386 -25.93 4.45 -11.87
N GLU A 387 -26.56 5.04 -12.90
CA GLU A 387 -27.28 4.31 -13.94
C GLU A 387 -26.35 3.44 -14.80
N GLU A 388 -25.21 4.00 -15.24
CA GLU A 388 -24.39 3.36 -16.27
C GLU A 388 -23.27 2.47 -15.72
N ARG A 389 -22.78 2.73 -14.50
CA ARG A 389 -21.49 2.19 -14.01
C ARG A 389 -21.52 1.67 -12.57
N GLY A 390 -22.69 1.63 -11.92
CA GLY A 390 -22.84 1.05 -10.59
C GLY A 390 -22.37 1.95 -9.43
N PHE A 391 -22.31 3.27 -9.63
CA PHE A 391 -22.05 4.22 -8.54
C PHE A 391 -23.26 4.29 -7.58
N THR A 392 -23.03 4.32 -6.27
CA THR A 392 -24.13 4.26 -5.27
C THR A 392 -24.20 5.45 -4.32
N ALA A 393 -23.14 6.27 -4.22
CA ALA A 393 -23.06 7.31 -3.22
C ALA A 393 -23.99 8.52 -3.45
N VAL A 394 -24.72 8.55 -4.58
CA VAL A 394 -25.82 9.51 -4.79
C VAL A 394 -26.90 9.37 -3.70
N LYS A 395 -27.15 8.13 -3.22
CA LYS A 395 -27.95 7.82 -2.03
C LYS A 395 -27.03 7.81 -0.80
N HIS A 396 -26.57 8.99 -0.41
CA HIS A 396 -25.51 9.18 0.57
C HIS A 396 -25.87 8.76 2.00
N GLN A 397 -27.17 8.76 2.38
CA GLN A 397 -27.60 8.28 3.71
C GLN A 397 -27.42 6.77 3.80
N ARG A 398 -27.91 6.05 2.78
CA ARG A 398 -27.66 4.60 2.61
C ARG A 398 -26.16 4.30 2.58
N GLU A 399 -25.38 5.02 1.77
CA GLU A 399 -23.95 4.73 1.53
C GLU A 399 -23.11 4.74 2.82
N VAL A 400 -23.46 5.58 3.80
CA VAL A 400 -22.76 5.64 5.10
C VAL A 400 -23.39 4.74 6.17
N GLY A 401 -24.41 3.97 5.81
CA GLY A 401 -24.98 2.91 6.64
C GLY A 401 -26.23 3.29 7.42
N ALA A 402 -26.98 4.33 7.04
CA ALA A 402 -28.23 4.67 7.73
C ALA A 402 -29.19 3.46 7.82
N GLY A 403 -29.36 2.71 6.72
CA GLY A 403 -30.19 1.50 6.70
C GLY A 403 -29.63 0.33 7.51
N TYR A 404 -28.30 0.19 7.55
CA TYR A 404 -27.64 -0.79 8.41
C TYR A 404 -27.90 -0.48 9.89
N PHE A 405 -27.77 0.79 10.30
CA PHE A 405 -28.04 1.20 11.67
C PHE A 405 -29.54 1.15 12.03
N ASP A 406 -30.43 1.40 11.08
CA ASP A 406 -31.88 1.16 11.27
C ASP A 406 -32.18 -0.33 11.50
N THR A 407 -31.44 -1.22 10.82
CA THR A 407 -31.54 -2.67 11.03
C THR A 407 -31.08 -3.05 12.43
N ILE A 408 -29.99 -2.46 12.94
CA ILE A 408 -29.57 -2.63 14.34
C ILE A 408 -30.65 -2.11 15.28
N ALA A 409 -31.15 -0.89 15.06
CA ALA A 409 -32.14 -0.26 15.92
C ALA A 409 -33.40 -1.12 16.06
N THR A 410 -33.90 -1.64 14.94
CA THR A 410 -35.09 -2.50 14.92
C THR A 410 -34.83 -3.93 15.40
N THR A 411 -33.59 -4.41 15.34
CA THR A 411 -33.20 -5.67 16.00
C THR A 411 -33.22 -5.55 17.52
N VAL A 412 -32.78 -4.40 18.06
CA VAL A 412 -32.80 -4.13 19.51
C VAL A 412 -34.22 -3.82 19.99
N ASP A 413 -34.96 -2.98 19.27
CA ASP A 413 -36.35 -2.65 19.52
C ASP A 413 -37.16 -2.61 18.21
N PRO A 414 -37.93 -3.68 17.90
CA PRO A 414 -38.75 -3.75 16.70
C PRO A 414 -39.81 -2.64 16.56
N ASN A 415 -40.14 -1.94 17.65
CA ASN A 415 -41.14 -0.86 17.66
C ASN A 415 -40.51 0.54 17.71
N SER A 416 -39.20 0.67 17.47
CA SER A 416 -38.51 1.96 17.49
C SER A 416 -39.20 2.96 16.56
N SER A 417 -39.52 4.13 17.10
CA SER A 417 -40.16 5.24 16.38
C SER A 417 -39.16 6.26 15.83
N THR A 418 -37.86 5.99 15.97
CA THR A 418 -36.76 6.91 15.64
C THR A 418 -35.77 6.29 14.66
N THR A 419 -36.22 5.43 13.74
CA THR A 419 -35.42 5.00 12.59
C THR A 419 -35.24 6.17 11.61
N ALA A 420 -34.17 6.13 10.82
CA ALA A 420 -33.68 7.27 10.05
C ALA A 420 -34.18 7.31 8.60
N LEU A 421 -34.17 6.18 7.89
CA LEU A 421 -34.44 6.18 6.44
C LEU A 421 -35.92 6.43 6.11
N LYS A 422 -36.83 5.88 6.91
CA LYS A 422 -38.27 6.05 6.70
C LYS A 422 -38.66 7.51 6.90
N GLY A 423 -39.25 8.13 5.87
CA GLY A 423 -39.62 9.54 5.87
C GLY A 423 -38.45 10.49 5.57
N SER A 424 -37.28 9.97 5.18
CA SER A 424 -36.16 10.78 4.73
C SER A 424 -36.40 11.41 3.34
N THR A 425 -35.70 12.50 3.03
CA THR A 425 -35.71 13.08 1.68
C THR A 425 -35.06 12.14 0.66
N GLU A 426 -34.13 11.28 1.08
CA GLU A 426 -33.55 10.25 0.23
C GLU A 426 -34.62 9.25 -0.24
N GLU A 427 -35.44 8.72 0.66
CA GLU A 427 -36.58 7.84 0.33
C GLU A 427 -37.59 8.52 -0.60
N GLY A 428 -37.85 9.82 -0.38
CA GLY A 428 -38.87 10.56 -1.13
C GLY A 428 -38.44 11.16 -2.46
N GLN A 429 -37.14 11.31 -2.74
CA GLN A 429 -36.63 12.06 -3.91
C GLN A 429 -35.63 11.28 -4.77
N PHE A 430 -35.06 10.18 -4.27
CA PHE A 430 -34.02 9.40 -4.95
C PHE A 430 -34.56 8.00 -5.25
N HIS A 431 -35.38 7.89 -6.30
CA HIS A 431 -35.98 6.62 -6.75
C HIS A 431 -34.99 5.79 -7.54
#